data_AF-A0AA42ECE1-F1
#
_entry.id   AF-A0AA42ECE1-F1
#
_cell.length_a   1.000
_cell.length_b   1.000
_cell.length_c   1.000
_cell.angle_alpha   90.00
_cell.angle_beta   90.00
_cell.angle_gamma   90.00
#
_symmetry.space_group_name_H-M   'P 1'
#
loop_
_entity.id
_entity.type
_entity.pdbx_description
1 polymer ?
#
loop_
_entity_poly.entity_id
_entity_poly.type
_entity_poly.pdbx_seq_one_letter_code
_entity_poly.pdbx_strand_id
1 'polypeptide(L)'
;MSLIAAEIDGARVARSEGWHVSLLKRMAHPFPDVRDAVISEDCFVALDRLRAFRHRERNSYGFILDVGIVLERAAQTGPAVERFRLEVEAFLDRLRSRAEG
;
A
#
# COMPACT_ATOMS: atom_id res chain seq x y z
N MET A 1 -5.50 1.74 5.62
CA MET A 1 -5.16 0.32 5.39
C MET A 1 -5.28 -0.54 6.64
N SER A 2 -4.58 -0.27 7.76
CA SER A 2 -4.69 -1.15 8.96
C SER A 2 -6.08 -1.21 9.57
N LEU A 3 -6.87 -0.13 9.47
CA LEU A 3 -8.29 -0.12 9.87
C LEU A 3 -9.15 -1.05 9.00
N ILE A 4 -8.91 -1.09 7.67
CA ILE A 4 -9.60 -2.04 6.79
C ILE A 4 -9.31 -3.48 7.24
N ALA A 5 -8.02 -3.79 7.50
CA ALA A 5 -7.65 -5.12 7.98
C ALA A 5 -8.30 -5.48 9.34
N ALA A 6 -8.43 -4.53 10.26
CA ALA A 6 -9.00 -4.77 11.58
C ALA A 6 -10.53 -4.85 11.58
N GLU A 7 -11.18 -3.87 10.95
CA GLU A 7 -12.63 -3.65 11.05
C GLU A 7 -13.42 -4.35 9.93
N ILE A 8 -12.80 -4.57 8.76
CA ILE A 8 -13.45 -5.24 7.62
C ILE A 8 -12.99 -6.70 7.53
N ASP A 9 -11.68 -6.93 7.48
CA ASP A 9 -11.15 -8.31 7.34
C ASP A 9 -11.18 -9.10 8.67
N GLY A 10 -11.54 -8.48 9.79
CA GLY A 10 -11.59 -9.10 11.12
C GLY A 10 -10.22 -9.61 11.64
N ALA A 11 -9.12 -9.08 11.12
CA ALA A 11 -7.80 -9.67 11.33
C ALA A 11 -6.73 -8.61 11.52
N ARG A 12 -6.33 -8.43 12.79
CA ARG A 12 -5.33 -7.44 13.19
C ARG A 12 -3.96 -7.74 12.58
N VAL A 13 -3.32 -6.69 12.09
CA VAL A 13 -1.94 -6.75 11.58
C VAL A 13 -0.97 -6.51 12.73
N ALA A 14 -0.17 -7.53 13.06
CA ALA A 14 0.91 -7.40 14.03
C ALA A 14 1.99 -6.44 13.51
N ARG A 15 2.54 -5.59 14.38
CA ARG A 15 3.55 -4.56 14.02
C ARG A 15 4.99 -5.09 14.07
N SER A 16 5.25 -6.27 13.50
CA SER A 16 6.59 -6.87 13.40
C SER A 16 7.37 -6.37 12.18
N GLU A 17 8.67 -6.65 12.09
CA GLU A 17 9.46 -6.38 10.88
C GLU A 17 8.73 -6.88 9.62
N GLY A 18 8.69 -6.08 8.55
CA GLY A 18 7.95 -6.41 7.33
C GLY A 18 6.43 -6.23 7.38
N TRP A 19 5.82 -5.79 8.49
CA TRP A 19 4.36 -5.62 8.57
C TRP A 19 3.78 -4.72 7.47
N HIS A 20 4.53 -3.71 7.02
CA HIS A 20 4.10 -2.79 5.97
C HIS A 20 3.89 -3.52 4.63
N VAL A 21 4.79 -4.42 4.23
CA VAL A 21 4.63 -5.16 2.96
C VAL A 21 3.50 -6.17 3.05
N SER A 22 3.36 -6.84 4.21
CA SER A 22 2.26 -7.77 4.43
C SER A 22 0.90 -7.07 4.36
N LEU A 23 0.79 -5.86 4.92
CA LEU A 23 -0.41 -5.05 4.81
C LEU A 23 -0.67 -4.63 3.35
N LEU A 24 0.33 -4.18 2.61
CA LEU A 24 0.15 -3.81 1.20
C LEU A 24 -0.31 -5.01 0.35
N LYS A 25 0.33 -6.18 0.51
CA LYS A 25 -0.06 -7.42 -0.17
C LYS A 25 -1.51 -7.79 0.13
N ARG A 26 -1.90 -7.70 1.40
CA ARG A 26 -3.27 -8.00 1.83
C ARG A 26 -4.32 -7.10 1.17
N MET A 27 -3.98 -5.84 0.95
CA MET A 27 -4.90 -4.87 0.36
C MET A 27 -4.96 -5.01 -1.17
N ALA A 28 -3.90 -5.54 -1.78
CA ALA A 28 -3.85 -5.88 -3.20
C ALA A 28 -4.66 -7.12 -3.58
N HIS A 29 -4.97 -7.97 -2.59
CA HIS A 29 -5.74 -9.19 -2.81
C HIS A 29 -7.18 -9.02 -2.30
N PRO A 30 -8.16 -9.63 -2.97
CA PRO A 30 -9.49 -9.76 -2.41
C PRO A 30 -9.43 -10.57 -1.11
N PHE A 31 -10.34 -10.27 -0.20
CA PHE A 31 -10.61 -11.10 0.96
C PHE A 31 -11.93 -11.83 0.68
N PRO A 32 -11.89 -13.14 0.36
CA PRO A 32 -13.06 -13.88 -0.09
C PRO A 32 -14.28 -13.65 0.80
N ASP A 33 -15.43 -13.43 0.17
CA ASP A 33 -16.74 -13.19 0.79
C ASP A 33 -16.84 -11.94 1.68
N VAL A 34 -15.74 -11.19 1.86
CA VAL A 34 -15.70 -9.98 2.70
C VAL A 34 -15.56 -8.73 1.84
N ARG A 35 -14.51 -8.63 1.03
CA ARG A 35 -14.23 -7.45 0.18
C ARG A 35 -13.40 -7.78 -1.04
N ASP A 36 -13.56 -6.96 -2.08
CA ASP A 36 -12.62 -6.96 -3.20
C ASP A 36 -11.24 -6.40 -2.80
N ALA A 37 -10.31 -6.45 -3.76
CA ALA A 37 -9.04 -5.75 -3.62
C ALA A 37 -9.28 -4.24 -3.40
N VAL A 38 -8.55 -3.68 -2.43
CA VAL A 38 -8.59 -2.24 -2.11
C VAL A 38 -7.71 -1.47 -3.09
N ILE A 39 -6.58 -2.07 -3.46
CA ILE A 39 -5.64 -1.51 -4.44
C ILE A 39 -5.33 -2.54 -5.52
N SER A 40 -4.94 -2.09 -6.70
CA SER A 40 -4.48 -2.93 -7.80
C SER A 40 -3.07 -3.46 -7.55
N GLU A 41 -2.66 -4.48 -8.32
CA GLU A 41 -1.29 -4.99 -8.33
C GLU A 41 -0.28 -3.90 -8.73
N ASP A 42 -0.63 -3.05 -9.70
CA ASP A 42 0.24 -1.94 -10.09
C ASP A 42 0.44 -0.92 -8.96
N CYS A 43 -0.64 -0.58 -8.24
CA CYS A 43 -0.56 0.30 -7.07
C CYS A 43 0.30 -0.35 -5.97
N PHE A 44 0.13 -1.64 -5.74
CA PHE A 44 0.98 -2.42 -4.84
C PHE A 44 2.46 -2.30 -5.24
N VAL A 45 2.80 -2.57 -6.50
CA VAL A 45 4.19 -2.49 -6.99
C VAL A 45 4.77 -1.08 -6.82
N ALA A 46 3.98 -0.03 -7.12
CA ALA A 46 4.41 1.35 -6.95
C ALA A 46 4.70 1.69 -5.48
N LEU A 47 3.79 1.34 -4.57
CA LEU A 47 3.95 1.58 -3.13
C LEU A 47 5.07 0.72 -2.53
N ASP A 48 5.23 -0.52 -2.97
CA ASP A 48 6.27 -1.42 -2.49
C ASP A 48 7.68 -0.94 -2.89
N ARG A 49 7.84 -0.38 -4.10
CA ARG A 49 9.09 0.25 -4.54
C ARG A 49 9.48 1.44 -3.65
N LEU A 50 8.52 2.29 -3.27
CA LEU A 50 8.77 3.41 -2.35
C LEU A 50 9.09 2.92 -0.94
N ARG A 51 8.39 1.89 -0.46
CA ARG A 51 8.65 1.24 0.83
C ARG A 51 10.05 0.61 0.88
N ALA A 52 10.45 -0.09 -0.18
CA ALA A 52 11.75 -0.73 -0.31
C ALA A 52 12.89 0.29 -0.30
N PHE A 53 12.72 1.42 -1.00
CA PHE A 53 13.64 2.55 -0.92
C PHE A 53 13.80 3.06 0.53
N ARG A 54 12.68 3.35 1.22
CA ARG A 54 12.71 3.77 2.64
C ARG A 54 13.39 2.75 3.56
N HIS A 55 13.17 1.46 3.32
CA HIS A 55 13.79 0.40 4.13
C HIS A 55 15.30 0.31 3.90
N ARG A 56 15.74 0.39 2.64
CA ARG A 56 17.17 0.43 2.28
C ARG A 56 17.88 1.62 2.92
N GLU A 57 17.30 2.82 2.81
CA GLU A 57 17.93 4.05 3.33
C GLU A 57 17.99 4.08 4.85
N ARG A 58 17.03 3.46 5.55
CA ARG A 58 17.05 3.38 7.01
C ARG A 58 18.09 2.41 7.57
N ASN A 59 18.51 1.42 6.77
CA ASN A 59 19.45 0.39 7.20
C ASN A 59 20.88 0.64 6.66
N SER A 60 21.06 1.58 5.74
CA SER A 60 22.36 1.91 5.14
C SER A 60 23.05 3.05 5.89
N TYR A 61 23.41 2.83 7.16
CA TYR A 61 24.33 3.72 7.87
C TYR A 61 25.73 3.59 7.25
N GLY A 62 26.02 4.37 6.19
CA GLY A 62 27.35 4.48 5.61
C GLY A 62 27.45 4.57 4.09
N PHE A 63 26.34 4.51 3.34
CA PHE A 63 26.38 4.66 1.87
C PHE A 63 26.08 6.09 1.45
N ILE A 64 26.84 6.59 0.47
CA ILE A 64 26.51 7.79 -0.28
C ILE A 64 25.17 7.53 -0.98
N LEU A 65 24.19 8.40 -0.74
CA LEU A 65 22.91 8.36 -1.45
C LEU A 65 23.15 8.48 -2.95
N ASP A 66 22.63 7.52 -3.70
CA ASP A 66 22.60 7.62 -5.16
C ASP A 66 21.55 8.65 -5.56
N VAL A 67 22.02 9.83 -5.98
CA VAL A 67 21.17 10.96 -6.39
C VAL A 67 20.23 10.57 -7.53
N GLY A 68 20.67 9.73 -8.47
CA GLY A 68 19.85 9.25 -9.56
C GLY A 68 18.66 8.43 -9.05
N ILE A 69 18.90 7.48 -8.14
CA ILE A 69 17.84 6.68 -7.51
C ILE A 69 16.90 7.56 -6.69
N VAL A 70 17.42 8.54 -5.94
CA VAL A 70 16.60 9.44 -5.12
C VAL A 70 15.65 10.26 -6.00
N LEU A 71 16.17 10.85 -7.09
CA LEU A 71 15.35 11.64 -8.02
C LEU A 71 14.31 10.77 -8.74
N GLU A 72 14.70 9.56 -9.16
CA GLU A 72 13.78 8.60 -9.78
C GLU A 72 12.63 8.23 -8.81
N ARG A 73 12.94 7.93 -7.56
CA ARG A 73 11.93 7.58 -6.53
C ARG A 73 11.06 8.79 -6.15
N ALA A 74 11.64 9.97 -6.08
CA ALA A 74 10.89 11.21 -5.83
C ALA A 74 9.87 11.47 -6.96
N ALA A 75 10.29 11.33 -8.22
CA ALA A 75 9.40 11.49 -9.38
C ALA A 75 8.25 10.46 -9.38
N GLN A 76 8.50 9.24 -8.91
CA GLN A 76 7.49 8.17 -8.80
C GLN A 76 6.49 8.39 -7.65
N THR A 77 6.83 9.21 -6.65
CA THR A 77 6.02 9.37 -5.43
C THR A 77 4.66 10.00 -5.73
N GLY A 78 4.63 11.09 -6.50
CA GLY A 78 3.38 11.79 -6.83
C GLY A 78 2.37 10.88 -7.54
N PRO A 79 2.72 10.27 -8.68
CA PRO A 79 1.84 9.33 -9.38
C PRO A 79 1.39 8.14 -8.53
N ALA A 80 2.27 7.59 -7.68
CA ALA A 80 1.93 6.48 -6.81
C ALA A 80 0.89 6.86 -5.75
N VAL A 81 1.03 8.04 -5.14
CA VAL A 81 0.09 8.56 -4.15
C VAL A 81 -1.26 8.87 -4.78
N GLU A 82 -1.27 9.48 -5.97
CA GLU A 82 -2.53 9.78 -6.66
C GLU A 82 -3.27 8.51 -7.06
N ARG A 83 -2.56 7.52 -7.61
CA ARG A 83 -3.16 6.20 -7.90
C ARG A 83 -3.75 5.57 -6.63
N PHE A 84 -2.99 5.58 -5.54
CA PHE A 84 -3.46 5.04 -4.26
C PHE A 84 -4.74 5.74 -3.77
N ARG A 85 -4.78 7.07 -3.87
CA ARG A 85 -5.95 7.88 -3.49
C ARG A 85 -7.18 7.49 -4.30
N LEU A 86 -7.06 7.48 -5.63
CA LEU A 86 -8.15 7.13 -6.54
C LEU A 86 -8.68 5.71 -6.33
N GLU A 87 -7.78 4.74 -6.12
CA GLU A 87 -8.19 3.35 -5.90
C GLU A 87 -8.88 3.14 -4.55
N VAL A 88 -8.43 3.82 -3.50
CA VAL A 88 -9.11 3.81 -2.19
C VAL A 88 -10.48 4.48 -2.29
N GLU A 89 -10.60 5.63 -2.96
CA GLU A 89 -11.89 6.28 -3.21
C GLU A 89 -12.85 5.33 -3.95
N ALA A 90 -12.39 4.72 -5.05
CA ALA A 90 -13.17 3.75 -5.81
C ALA A 90 -13.57 2.52 -4.97
N PHE A 91 -12.70 2.05 -4.08
CA PHE A 91 -13.03 0.96 -3.15
C PHE A 91 -14.13 1.37 -2.17
N LEU A 92 -14.05 2.57 -1.59
CA LEU A 92 -15.07 3.07 -0.66
C LEU A 92 -16.43 3.25 -1.34
N ASP A 93 -16.44 3.72 -2.59
CA ASP A 93 -17.68 3.84 -3.38
C ASP A 93 -18.33 2.48 -3.61
N ARG A 94 -17.56 1.47 -4.04
CA ARG A 94 -18.07 0.09 -4.17
C ARG A 94 -18.62 -0.46 -2.86
N LEU A 95 -17.94 -0.19 -1.74
CA LEU A 95 -18.35 -0.64 -0.41
C LEU A 95 -19.67 0.01 0.04
N ARG A 96 -19.85 1.30 -0.26
CA ARG A 96 -21.11 2.02 0.02
C ARG A 96 -22.27 1.47 -0.81
N SER A 97 -22.06 1.29 -2.11
CA SER A 97 -23.09 0.74 -3.00
C SER A 97 -23.56 -0.66 -2.59
N ARG A 98 -22.68 -1.48 -1.99
CA ARG A 98 -23.04 -2.81 -1.46
C ARG A 98 -23.81 -2.76 -0.13
N ALA A 99 -23.72 -1.65 0.62
CA ALA A 99 -24.43 -1.49 1.88
C ALA A 99 -25.85 -0.92 1.71
N GLU A 100 -26.09 -0.24 0.60
CA GLU A 100 -27.37 0.41 0.27
C GLU A 100 -28.32 -0.48 -0.56
N GLY A 101 -27.84 -1.63 -1.06
CA GLY A 101 -28.62 -2.62 -1.82
C GLY A 101 -28.80 -3.92 -1.06
#